data_AF-U6DPH7-F1
#
_entry.id   AF-U6DPH7-F1
#
_cell.length_a   1.000
_cell.length_b   1.000
_cell.length_c   1.000
_cell.angle_alpha   90.00
_cell.angle_beta   90.00
_cell.angle_gamma   90.00
#
_symmetry.space_group_name_H-M   'P 1'
#
loop_
_entity.id
_entity.type
_entity.pdbx_description
1 polymer ?
#
loop_
_entity_poly.entity_id
_entity_poly.type
_entity_poly.pdbx_seq_one_letter_code
_entity_poly.pdbx_strand_id
1 'polypeptide(L)'
;MATGEQSICQARASVMVYDDTSKKWVPIKPGQQGFSRINIYHNTASNTFRVVGVKLQDQQVVINYSIVKGLKYNQATPTFHQWRD
;
A
#
# COMPACT_ATOMS: atom_id res chain seq x y z
N MET A 1 6.82 24.77 12.38
CA MET A 1 5.42 24.37 12.06
C MET A 1 5.42 22.87 11.89
N ALA A 2 4.68 22.12 12.70
CA ALA A 2 4.71 20.66 12.63
C ALA A 2 4.18 20.19 11.26
N THR A 3 5.00 19.39 10.59
CA THR A 3 4.92 18.95 9.20
C THR A 3 3.67 18.09 8.94
N GLY A 4 2.84 18.50 7.98
CA GLY A 4 1.45 18.03 7.76
C GLY A 4 1.23 16.59 7.31
N GLU A 5 2.23 15.70 7.33
CA GLU A 5 2.03 14.27 7.14
C GLU A 5 3.26 13.50 7.66
N GLN A 6 3.06 12.39 8.38
CA GLN A 6 4.14 11.60 8.97
C GLN A 6 3.95 10.10 8.72
N SER A 7 5.05 9.40 8.44
CA SER A 7 5.03 7.94 8.33
C SER A 7 4.94 7.34 9.73
N ILE A 8 3.88 6.57 9.99
CA ILE A 8 3.63 5.94 11.29
C ILE A 8 4.07 4.47 11.33
N CYS A 9 4.20 3.82 10.18
CA CYS A 9 4.85 2.53 10.07
C CYS A 9 5.46 2.34 8.67
N GLN A 10 6.39 1.39 8.60
CA GLN A 10 7.06 1.00 7.36
C GLN A 10 7.15 -0.51 7.26
N ALA A 11 7.00 -1.04 6.05
CA ALA A 11 7.19 -2.44 5.73
C ALA A 11 7.87 -2.61 4.36
N ARG A 12 8.37 -3.82 4.10
CA ARG A 12 8.89 -4.22 2.79
C ARG A 12 8.02 -5.32 2.22
N ALA A 13 7.37 -5.06 1.10
CA ALA A 13 6.46 -6.02 0.47
C ALA A 13 6.38 -5.83 -1.05
N SER A 14 5.96 -6.87 -1.76
CA SER A 14 5.52 -6.75 -3.17
C SER A 14 4.07 -6.27 -3.18
N VAL A 15 3.74 -5.31 -4.05
CA VAL A 15 2.38 -4.77 -4.16
C VAL A 15 1.63 -5.47 -5.29
N MET A 16 0.48 -6.03 -4.95
CA MET A 16 -0.34 -6.84 -5.84
C MET A 16 -1.75 -6.25 -5.94
N VAL A 17 -2.41 -6.48 -7.07
CA VAL A 17 -3.84 -6.24 -7.28
C VAL A 17 -4.49 -7.57 -7.65
N TYR A 18 -5.73 -7.78 -7.20
CA TYR A 18 -6.49 -8.95 -7.59
C TYR A 18 -7.13 -8.68 -8.96
N ASP A 19 -6.80 -9.48 -9.96
CA ASP A 19 -7.46 -9.44 -11.27
C ASP A 19 -8.63 -10.42 -11.26
N ASP A 20 -9.86 -9.90 -11.26
CA ASP A 20 -11.08 -10.69 -11.24
C ASP A 20 -11.27 -11.54 -12.51
N THR A 21 -10.71 -11.11 -13.65
CA THR A 21 -10.81 -11.85 -14.92
C THR A 21 -10.05 -13.15 -14.84
N SER A 22 -8.80 -13.08 -14.36
CA SER A 22 -7.92 -14.24 -14.24
C SER A 22 -7.92 -14.89 -12.85
N LYS A 23 -8.73 -14.37 -11.93
CA LYS A 23 -8.94 -14.85 -10.55
C LYS A 23 -7.64 -15.04 -9.76
N LYS A 24 -6.66 -14.18 -9.98
CA LYS A 24 -5.33 -14.27 -9.36
C LYS A 24 -4.79 -12.91 -8.97
N TRP A 25 -3.89 -12.93 -8.00
CA TRP A 25 -3.08 -11.78 -7.66
C TRP A 25 -2.04 -11.55 -8.75
N VAL A 26 -1.99 -10.34 -9.29
CA VAL A 26 -0.99 -9.90 -10.26
C VAL A 26 -0.24 -8.69 -9.72
N PRO A 27 1.02 -8.46 -10.15
CA PRO A 27 1.72 -7.23 -9.81
C PRO A 27 0.90 -6.00 -10.22
N ILE A 28 0.85 -4.98 -9.37
CA ILE A 28 0.05 -3.76 -9.61
C ILE A 28 0.41 -3.02 -10.92
N LYS A 29 1.60 -3.28 -11.46
CA LYS A 29 2.01 -2.85 -12.79
C LYS A 29 2.58 -4.04 -13.58
N PRO A 30 2.18 -4.23 -14.86
CA PRO A 30 2.78 -5.26 -15.72
C PRO A 30 4.29 -5.12 -15.82
N GLY A 31 5.03 -6.24 -15.80
CA GLY A 31 6.50 -6.27 -15.87
C GLY A 31 7.22 -5.73 -14.62
N GLN A 32 6.47 -5.23 -13.64
CA GLN A 32 7.00 -4.51 -12.49
C GLN A 32 6.92 -5.37 -11.22
N GLN A 33 7.52 -6.56 -11.25
CA GLN A 33 7.71 -7.39 -10.06
C GLN A 33 8.78 -6.81 -9.12
N GLY A 34 8.75 -7.19 -7.85
CA GLY A 34 9.78 -6.84 -6.87
C GLY A 34 9.27 -6.11 -5.63
N PHE A 35 10.19 -5.93 -4.69
CA PHE A 35 9.89 -5.33 -3.39
C PHE A 35 9.77 -3.81 -3.45
N SER A 36 8.84 -3.31 -2.65
CA SER A 36 8.60 -1.89 -2.42
C SER A 36 8.75 -1.58 -0.93
N ARG A 37 9.17 -0.36 -0.62
CA ARG A 37 9.02 0.24 0.70
C ARG A 37 7.59 0.75 0.81
N ILE A 38 6.83 0.19 1.74
CA ILE A 38 5.46 0.56 2.03
C ILE A 38 5.47 1.41 3.29
N ASN A 39 4.91 2.61 3.22
CA ASN A 39 4.69 3.47 4.37
C ASN A 39 3.19 3.67 4.55
N ILE A 40 2.74 3.67 5.80
CA ILE A 40 1.44 4.21 6.18
C ILE A 40 1.68 5.61 6.70
N TYR A 41 1.04 6.58 6.05
CA TYR A 41 1.13 7.98 6.40
C TYR A 41 -0.12 8.42 7.16
N HIS A 42 0.08 9.23 8.20
CA HIS A 42 -0.97 9.94 8.93
C HIS A 42 -0.80 11.43 8.70
N ASN A 43 -1.84 12.07 8.15
CA ASN A 43 -1.97 13.51 8.13
C ASN A 43 -2.75 13.93 9.38
N THR A 44 -2.04 14.51 10.35
CA THR A 44 -2.62 14.91 11.64
C THR A 44 -3.56 16.12 11.53
N ALA A 45 -3.42 16.95 10.50
CA ALA A 45 -4.26 18.13 10.30
C ALA A 45 -5.67 17.76 9.83
N SER A 46 -5.78 16.78 8.92
CA SER A 46 -7.06 16.27 8.41
C SER A 46 -7.52 14.97 9.08
N ASN A 47 -6.70 14.39 9.96
CA ASN A 47 -6.88 13.06 10.54
C ASN A 47 -7.15 11.96 9.49
N THR A 48 -6.43 12.02 8.37
CA THR A 48 -6.55 11.05 7.27
C THR A 48 -5.33 10.14 7.18
N PHE A 49 -5.53 8.94 6.68
CA PHE A 49 -4.48 7.95 6.50
C PHE A 49 -4.37 7.55 5.04
N ARG A 50 -3.15 7.24 4.59
CA ARG A 50 -2.92 6.66 3.27
C ARG A 50 -1.77 5.67 3.28
N VAL A 51 -1.83 4.70 2.38
CA VAL A 51 -0.72 3.81 2.07
C VAL A 51 0.00 4.34 0.85
N VAL A 52 1.32 4.46 0.93
CA VAL A 52 2.19 4.79 -0.20
C VAL A 52 3.27 3.72 -0.31
N GLY A 53 3.39 3.12 -1.49
CA GLY A 53 4.41 2.13 -1.80
C GLY A 53 5.31 2.62 -2.91
N VAL A 54 6.61 2.59 -2.66
CA VAL A 54 7.64 3.02 -3.59
C VAL A 54 8.59 1.85 -3.87
N LYS A 55 8.79 1.51 -5.14
CA LYS A 55 9.72 0.46 -5.54
C LYS A 55 11.14 0.75 -5.10
N LEU A 56 11.84 -0.28 -4.63
CA LEU A 56 13.21 -0.13 -4.17
C LEU A 56 14.21 0.10 -5.32
N GLN A 57 13.90 -0.42 -6.52
CA GLN A 57 14.83 -0.40 -7.65
C GLN A 57 14.88 0.95 -8.38
N ASP A 58 13.73 1.49 -8.73
CA ASP A 58 13.58 2.67 -9.61
C ASP A 58 12.84 3.83 -8.92
N GLN A 59 12.54 3.68 -7.63
CA GLN A 59 11.76 4.64 -6.84
C GLN A 59 10.39 4.98 -7.44
N GLN A 60 9.82 4.09 -8.25
CA GLN A 60 8.50 4.30 -8.81
C GLN A 60 7.42 4.14 -7.73
N VAL A 61 6.48 5.09 -7.67
CA VAL A 61 5.25 4.92 -6.87
C VAL A 61 4.40 3.83 -7.50
N VAL A 62 4.14 2.77 -6.74
CA VAL A 62 3.34 1.61 -7.15
C VAL A 62 1.95 1.61 -6.52
N ILE A 63 1.79 2.27 -5.37
CA ILE A 63 0.50 2.49 -4.74
C ILE A 63 0.51 3.82 -4.00
N ASN A 64 -0.61 4.55 -4.09
CA ASN A 64 -0.91 5.75 -3.32
C ASN A 64 -2.42 5.76 -3.11
N TYR A 65 -2.86 5.23 -1.97
CA TYR A 65 -4.28 4.93 -1.72
C TYR A 65 -4.73 5.39 -0.34
N SER A 66 -5.90 6.00 -0.27
CA SER A 66 -6.49 6.50 0.98
C SER A 66 -7.03 5.35 1.82
N ILE A 67 -6.67 5.30 3.10
CA ILE A 67 -7.23 4.34 4.05
C ILE A 67 -8.45 5.01 4.69
N VAL A 68 -9.62 4.62 4.22
CA VAL A 68 -10.90 5.17 4.67
C VAL A 68 -11.49 4.38 5.83
N LYS A 69 -12.35 5.03 6.61
CA LYS A 69 -13.11 4.35 7.66
C LYS A 69 -13.99 3.26 7.04
N GLY A 70 -13.93 2.05 7.59
CA GLY A 70 -14.67 0.89 7.08
C GLY A 70 -13.88 -0.01 6.13
N LEU A 71 -12.65 0.38 5.74
CA LEU A 71 -11.75 -0.48 4.98
C LEU A 71 -11.57 -1.84 5.67
N LYS A 72 -11.82 -2.92 4.93
CA LYS A 72 -11.75 -4.29 5.46
C LYS A 72 -10.35 -4.84 5.26
N TYR A 73 -9.50 -4.67 6.27
CA TYR A 73 -8.17 -5.27 6.32
C TYR A 73 -8.26 -6.75 6.67
N ASN A 74 -7.59 -7.60 5.90
CA ASN A 74 -7.55 -9.05 6.11
C ASN A 74 -6.10 -9.56 6.03
N GLN A 75 -5.63 -10.11 7.13
CA GLN A 75 -4.39 -10.87 7.17
C GLN A 75 -4.66 -12.30 6.70
N ALA A 76 -4.54 -12.55 5.39
CA ALA A 76 -4.83 -13.86 4.81
C ALA A 76 -3.79 -14.92 5.22
N THR A 77 -2.52 -14.52 5.35
CA THR A 77 -1.45 -15.31 5.95
C THR A 77 -0.52 -14.39 6.77
N PRO A 78 0.44 -14.91 7.55
CA PRO A 78 1.42 -14.07 8.25
C PRO A 78 2.16 -13.07 7.35
N THR A 79 2.39 -13.42 6.08
CA THR A 79 3.18 -12.62 5.11
C THR A 79 2.36 -12.08 3.95
N PHE A 80 1.05 -12.39 3.88
CA PHE A 80 0.16 -11.91 2.83
C PHE A 80 -1.08 -11.25 3.44
N HIS A 81 -1.14 -9.93 3.29
CA HIS A 81 -2.18 -9.06 3.84
C HIS A 81 -2.85 -8.34 2.68
N GLN A 82 -4.16 -8.21 2.74
CA GLN A 82 -4.98 -7.67 1.66
C GLN A 82 -6.11 -6.81 2.24
N TRP A 83 -6.62 -5.89 1.44
CA TRP A 83 -7.82 -5.13 1.78
C TRP A 83 -8.68 -4.96 0.54
N ARG A 84 -9.94 -4.61 0.77
CA ARG A 84 -10.88 -4.18 -0.27
C ARG A 84 -11.61 -2.95 0.25
N ASP A 85 -11.99 -2.07 -0.68
CA ASP A 85 -13.07 -1.12 -0.43
C ASP A 85 -14.44 -1.80 -0.57
#